data_AF-A0A974WSR3-F1
#
_entry.id   AF-A0A974WSR3-F1
#
_cell.length_a   1.000
_cell.length_b   1.000
_cell.length_c   1.000
_cell.angle_alpha   90.00
_cell.angle_beta   90.00
_cell.angle_gamma   90.00
#
_symmetry.space_group_name_H-M   'P 1'
#
loop_
_entity.id
_entity.type
_entity.pdbx_description
1 polymer ?
#
loop_
_entity_poly.entity_id
_entity_poly.type
_entity_poly.pdbx_seq_one_letter_code
_entity_poly.pdbx_strand_id
1 'polypeptide(L)'
;MRPRTIDELVGQQQLRAAGSPLRRLIEGDQSMSLLLWGPPGTGKTTIAAIVSQQTRRRFVEVSAVAAGVKEVRAAIDGARAELARGGQETVLFVDEVHRFTKAQQDALLPGVENRWVTLIAATTENPFFSVISPLLSRSLLLRLQSLTDEDVAEVIDQALVDERGLAGSTVLEDDARDHLVRLAGGDARRALTYLEAAAGAASSNGVATIDLATAETAVDQAAVRYDRQGDQHYDVISAFIKSIRGSDPDAALHYLARMIEAGEDPRFIARRLVVHASEDVGLADPTALQAAVAAAQAVQLIGMPEARINLAQATIHLAVAPKSNAVITAIDAALSDVRAGKIGQVPSHLRDAHYGGATDLGHGKGYAYPHDKPFGVAEQQYLPDVLADASYYRPTSLGAEAGVKERWERVRRIVRGG
;
A
#
# COMPACT_ATOMS: atom_id res chain seq x y z
N MET A 1 -26.37 -2.95 -0.40
CA MET A 1 -25.78 -1.59 -0.35
C MET A 1 -24.84 -1.15 -1.48
N ARG A 2 -24.52 -1.94 -2.53
CA ARG A 2 -23.67 -1.40 -3.62
C ARG A 2 -24.35 -0.20 -4.32
N PRO A 3 -23.67 0.96 -4.45
CA PRO A 3 -24.12 2.10 -5.25
C PRO A 3 -24.50 1.73 -6.69
N ARG A 4 -25.60 2.29 -7.20
CA ARG A 4 -26.04 2.13 -8.60
C ARG A 4 -25.57 3.28 -9.49
N THR A 5 -25.30 4.42 -8.88
CA THR A 5 -24.89 5.63 -9.59
C THR A 5 -23.62 6.23 -9.03
N ILE A 6 -22.95 7.05 -9.83
CA ILE A 6 -21.78 7.82 -9.36
C ILE A 6 -22.14 8.81 -8.25
N ASP A 7 -23.40 9.23 -8.19
CA ASP A 7 -23.91 10.14 -7.17
C ASP A 7 -24.15 9.41 -5.84
N GLU A 8 -24.48 8.11 -5.87
CA GLU A 8 -24.55 7.25 -4.67
C GLU A 8 -23.18 6.83 -4.12
N LEU A 9 -22.08 7.08 -4.85
CA LEU A 9 -20.74 6.70 -4.38
C LEU A 9 -20.30 7.62 -3.24
N VAL A 10 -20.14 7.10 -2.02
CA VAL A 10 -19.63 7.88 -0.88
C VAL A 10 -18.10 8.07 -0.99
N GLY A 11 -17.62 9.24 -0.56
CA GLY A 11 -16.22 9.64 -0.70
C GLY A 11 -15.78 9.89 -2.15
N GLN A 12 -14.46 9.90 -2.36
CA GLN A 12 -13.80 10.10 -3.67
C GLN A 12 -14.28 11.36 -4.43
N GLN A 13 -14.45 12.49 -3.75
CA GLN A 13 -14.98 13.72 -4.36
C GLN A 13 -14.24 14.14 -5.64
N GLN A 14 -12.92 13.95 -5.67
CA GLN A 14 -12.08 14.22 -6.84
C GLN A 14 -12.46 13.39 -8.07
N LEU A 15 -13.00 12.18 -7.87
CA LEU A 15 -13.48 11.30 -8.94
C LEU A 15 -14.94 11.58 -9.30
N ARG A 16 -15.73 12.11 -8.37
CA ARG A 16 -17.16 12.44 -8.55
C ARG A 16 -17.42 13.86 -9.05
N ALA A 17 -16.43 14.74 -9.05
CA ALA A 17 -16.59 16.12 -9.51
C ALA A 17 -17.08 16.19 -10.98
N ALA A 18 -17.86 17.22 -11.31
CA ALA A 18 -18.28 17.48 -12.69
C ALA A 18 -17.06 17.63 -13.61
N GLY A 19 -17.09 16.97 -14.78
CA GLY A 19 -15.98 16.96 -15.74
C GLY A 19 -14.79 16.05 -15.36
N SER A 20 -14.87 15.33 -14.23
CA SER A 20 -13.84 14.35 -13.87
C SER A 20 -13.68 13.30 -14.98
N PRO A 21 -12.48 12.71 -15.14
CA PRO A 21 -12.27 11.64 -16.11
C PRO A 21 -13.23 10.45 -15.93
N LEU A 22 -13.60 10.11 -14.70
CA LEU A 22 -14.55 9.04 -14.40
C LEU A 22 -15.98 9.40 -14.84
N ARG A 23 -16.45 10.63 -14.58
CA ARG A 23 -17.77 11.08 -15.06
C ARG A 23 -17.84 11.11 -16.58
N ARG A 24 -16.82 11.64 -17.25
CA ARG A 24 -16.77 11.66 -18.73
C ARG A 24 -16.83 10.27 -19.35
N LEU A 25 -16.19 9.28 -18.72
CA LEU A 25 -16.28 7.88 -19.14
C LEU A 25 -17.71 7.33 -19.02
N ILE A 26 -18.36 7.63 -17.89
CA ILE A 26 -19.70 7.16 -17.55
C ILE A 26 -20.76 7.84 -18.45
N GLU A 27 -20.57 9.11 -18.77
CA GLU A 27 -21.45 9.92 -19.63
C GLU A 27 -21.29 9.58 -21.13
N GLY A 28 -20.41 8.64 -21.47
CA GLY A 28 -20.30 8.06 -22.81
C GLY A 28 -19.36 8.80 -23.76
N ASP A 29 -18.54 9.72 -23.27
CA ASP A 29 -17.68 10.56 -24.09
C ASP A 29 -16.43 9.80 -24.61
N GLN A 30 -15.99 8.74 -23.91
CA GLN A 30 -14.77 7.99 -24.25
C GLN A 30 -14.86 6.49 -23.94
N SER A 31 -14.27 5.64 -24.79
CA SER A 31 -13.97 4.23 -24.49
C SER A 31 -12.51 4.07 -24.09
N MET A 32 -12.23 4.26 -22.80
CA MET A 32 -10.89 4.08 -22.22
C MET A 32 -10.89 2.98 -21.15
N SER A 33 -9.80 2.23 -21.09
CA SER A 33 -9.54 1.32 -19.98
C SER A 33 -9.23 2.11 -18.70
N LEU A 34 -9.65 1.60 -17.56
CA LEU A 34 -9.37 2.17 -16.25
C LEU A 34 -8.43 1.27 -15.45
N LEU A 35 -7.53 1.92 -14.72
CA LEU A 35 -6.77 1.27 -13.65
C LEU A 35 -7.11 1.96 -12.33
N LEU A 36 -7.78 1.24 -11.45
CA LEU A 36 -8.20 1.70 -10.13
C LEU A 36 -7.16 1.28 -9.10
N TRP A 37 -6.46 2.26 -8.53
CA TRP A 37 -5.43 2.01 -7.52
C TRP A 37 -5.84 2.59 -6.18
N GLY A 38 -5.99 1.74 -5.17
CA GLY A 38 -6.21 2.21 -3.81
C GLY A 38 -6.45 1.08 -2.81
N PRO A 39 -6.51 1.43 -1.51
CA PRO A 39 -6.73 0.50 -0.41
C PRO A 39 -7.99 -0.37 -0.58
N PRO A 40 -8.12 -1.50 0.14
CA PRO A 40 -9.38 -2.26 0.19
C PRO A 40 -10.54 -1.37 0.66
N GLY A 41 -11.77 -1.76 0.32
CA GLY A 41 -12.96 -1.03 0.77
C GLY A 41 -13.25 0.32 0.12
N THR A 42 -12.35 0.86 -0.69
CA THR A 42 -12.48 2.21 -1.26
C THR A 42 -13.46 2.32 -2.45
N GLY A 43 -14.10 1.22 -2.85
CA GLY A 43 -15.13 1.20 -3.89
C GLY A 43 -14.65 0.83 -5.29
N LYS A 44 -13.47 0.23 -5.47
CA LYS A 44 -12.94 -0.19 -6.79
C LYS A 44 -13.93 -1.04 -7.61
N THR A 45 -14.40 -2.16 -7.03
CA THR A 45 -15.40 -3.05 -7.66
C THR A 45 -16.72 -2.32 -7.91
N THR A 46 -17.12 -1.42 -7.00
CA THR A 46 -18.34 -0.61 -7.13
C THR A 46 -18.25 0.33 -8.32
N ILE A 47 -17.13 1.03 -8.50
CA ILE A 47 -16.90 1.91 -9.66
C ILE A 47 -17.03 1.12 -10.95
N ALA A 48 -16.44 -0.08 -11.03
CA ALA A 48 -16.55 -0.94 -12.21
C ALA A 48 -18.01 -1.31 -12.53
N ALA A 49 -18.80 -1.64 -11.50
CA ALA A 49 -20.22 -1.94 -11.64
C ALA A 49 -21.04 -0.72 -12.09
N ILE A 50 -20.79 0.47 -11.51
CA ILE A 50 -21.44 1.73 -11.92
C ILE A 50 -21.17 2.02 -13.39
N VAL A 51 -19.90 1.93 -13.82
CA VAL A 51 -19.51 2.16 -15.22
C VAL A 51 -20.29 1.21 -16.12
N SER A 52 -20.35 -0.08 -15.81
CA SER A 52 -21.08 -1.06 -16.62
C SER A 52 -22.58 -0.76 -16.70
N GLN A 53 -23.22 -0.43 -15.58
CA GLN A 53 -24.66 -0.18 -15.53
C GLN A 53 -25.04 1.10 -16.28
N GLN A 54 -24.33 2.20 -16.03
CA GLN A 54 -24.67 3.49 -16.64
C GLN A 54 -24.34 3.54 -18.13
N THR A 55 -23.29 2.83 -18.57
CA THR A 55 -22.97 2.70 -20.01
C THR A 55 -23.74 1.57 -20.70
N ARG A 56 -24.61 0.85 -19.99
CA ARG A 56 -25.39 -0.31 -20.48
C ARG A 56 -24.52 -1.40 -21.13
N ARG A 57 -23.30 -1.56 -20.63
CA ARG A 57 -22.34 -2.56 -21.08
C ARG A 57 -22.51 -3.86 -20.31
N ARG A 58 -22.19 -4.98 -20.96
CA ARG A 58 -22.15 -6.28 -20.30
C ARG A 58 -21.00 -6.30 -19.29
N PHE A 59 -21.25 -6.73 -18.06
CA PHE A 59 -20.21 -6.90 -17.04
C PHE A 59 -19.66 -8.33 -17.07
N VAL A 60 -18.35 -8.48 -17.18
CA VAL A 60 -17.64 -9.75 -17.04
C VAL A 60 -16.52 -9.57 -16.03
N GLU A 61 -16.52 -10.38 -14.98
CA GLU A 61 -15.48 -10.38 -13.95
C GLU A 61 -14.54 -11.58 -14.14
N VAL A 62 -13.24 -11.32 -14.03
CA VAL A 62 -12.20 -12.35 -14.05
C VAL A 62 -11.41 -12.26 -12.74
N SER A 63 -11.41 -13.37 -12.00
CA SER A 63 -10.64 -13.49 -10.75
C SER A 63 -9.15 -13.57 -11.05
N ALA A 64 -8.35 -12.63 -10.53
CA ALA A 64 -6.91 -12.66 -10.73
C ALA A 64 -6.19 -13.82 -10.02
N VAL A 65 -6.85 -14.46 -9.06
CA VAL A 65 -6.29 -15.57 -8.27
C VAL A 65 -6.54 -16.91 -8.94
N ALA A 66 -7.72 -17.10 -9.55
CA ALA A 66 -8.13 -18.39 -10.10
C ALA A 66 -7.94 -18.49 -11.63
N ALA A 67 -7.92 -17.37 -12.35
CA ALA A 67 -7.90 -17.39 -13.82
C ALA A 67 -6.49 -17.59 -14.37
N GLY A 68 -6.29 -18.58 -15.24
CA GLY A 68 -5.11 -18.72 -16.07
C GLY A 68 -5.21 -17.91 -17.37
N VAL A 69 -4.20 -18.05 -18.25
CA VAL A 69 -4.16 -17.38 -19.56
C VAL A 69 -5.35 -17.79 -20.46
N LYS A 70 -5.79 -19.05 -20.34
CA LYS A 70 -6.90 -19.59 -21.14
C LYS A 70 -8.21 -18.91 -20.80
N GLU A 71 -8.48 -18.73 -19.51
CA GLU A 71 -9.69 -18.09 -18.98
C GLU A 71 -9.75 -16.61 -19.39
N VAL A 72 -8.62 -15.90 -19.31
CA VAL A 72 -8.50 -14.51 -19.77
C VAL A 72 -8.83 -14.39 -21.27
N ARG A 73 -8.24 -15.26 -22.10
CA ARG A 73 -8.53 -15.27 -23.56
C ARG A 73 -9.99 -15.61 -23.85
N ALA A 74 -10.56 -16.59 -23.15
CA ALA A 74 -11.95 -16.96 -23.33
C ALA A 74 -12.91 -15.80 -22.99
N ALA A 75 -12.61 -15.02 -21.96
CA ALA A 75 -13.39 -13.81 -21.62
C ALA A 75 -13.33 -12.76 -22.74
N ILE A 76 -12.15 -12.54 -23.32
CA ILE A 76 -11.94 -11.59 -24.43
C ILE A 76 -12.62 -12.06 -25.71
N ASP A 77 -12.47 -13.34 -26.06
CA ASP A 77 -13.10 -13.94 -27.25
C ASP A 77 -14.62 -13.92 -27.13
N GLY A 78 -15.15 -14.17 -25.93
CA GLY A 78 -16.57 -14.02 -25.63
C GLY A 78 -17.06 -12.58 -25.82
N ALA A 79 -16.32 -11.59 -25.31
CA ALA A 79 -16.64 -10.18 -25.51
C ALA A 79 -16.62 -9.78 -26.99
N ARG A 80 -15.61 -10.23 -27.74
CA ARG A 80 -15.51 -10.02 -29.19
C ARG A 80 -16.70 -10.60 -29.94
N ALA A 81 -17.13 -11.81 -29.58
CA ALA A 81 -18.27 -12.46 -30.22
C ALA A 81 -19.60 -11.73 -29.95
N GLU A 82 -19.81 -11.23 -28.73
CA GLU A 82 -21.00 -10.43 -28.41
C GLU A 82 -21.00 -9.10 -29.16
N LEU A 83 -19.86 -8.42 -29.21
CA LEU A 83 -19.71 -7.17 -29.96
C LEU A 83 -20.02 -7.38 -31.45
N ALA A 84 -19.54 -8.48 -32.04
CA ALA A 84 -19.79 -8.80 -33.45
C ALA A 84 -21.25 -9.20 -33.75
N ARG A 85 -21.94 -9.84 -32.80
CA ARG A 85 -23.30 -10.37 -33.00
C ARG A 85 -24.37 -9.31 -32.80
N GLY A 86 -24.22 -8.49 -31.76
CA GLY A 86 -25.28 -7.58 -31.29
C GLY A 86 -24.82 -6.17 -30.98
N GLY A 87 -23.55 -5.83 -31.25
CA GLY A 87 -22.99 -4.51 -30.92
C GLY A 87 -22.86 -4.23 -29.42
N GLN A 88 -23.07 -5.24 -28.57
CA GLN A 88 -23.04 -5.06 -27.12
C GLN A 88 -21.59 -5.01 -26.62
N GLU A 89 -21.18 -3.83 -26.16
CA GLU A 89 -19.87 -3.63 -25.54
C GLU A 89 -19.77 -4.31 -24.17
N THR A 90 -18.56 -4.73 -23.80
CA THR A 90 -18.28 -5.45 -22.55
C THR A 90 -17.30 -4.66 -21.67
N VAL A 91 -17.63 -4.53 -20.39
CA VAL A 91 -16.70 -4.13 -19.32
C VAL A 91 -16.07 -5.41 -18.76
N LEU A 92 -14.76 -5.55 -18.93
CA LEU A 92 -13.98 -6.63 -18.34
C LEU A 92 -13.35 -6.13 -17.04
N PHE A 93 -13.83 -6.61 -15.91
CA PHE A 93 -13.30 -6.28 -14.60
C PHE A 93 -12.28 -7.32 -14.14
N VAL A 94 -11.11 -6.86 -13.72
CA VAL A 94 -10.05 -7.69 -13.14
C VAL A 94 -9.69 -7.12 -11.78
N ASP A 95 -10.12 -7.78 -10.71
CA ASP A 95 -9.74 -7.39 -9.35
C ASP A 95 -8.36 -7.93 -8.99
N GLU A 96 -7.62 -7.19 -8.19
CA GLU A 96 -6.24 -7.48 -7.79
C GLU A 96 -5.33 -7.90 -8.95
N VAL A 97 -5.31 -7.10 -10.02
CA VAL A 97 -4.52 -7.36 -11.24
C VAL A 97 -3.03 -7.58 -10.98
N HIS A 98 -2.51 -7.10 -9.85
CA HIS A 98 -1.13 -7.35 -9.42
C HIS A 98 -0.83 -8.84 -9.16
N ARG A 99 -1.86 -9.68 -8.98
CA ARG A 99 -1.74 -11.14 -8.85
C ARG A 99 -1.56 -11.84 -10.19
N PHE A 100 -1.88 -11.19 -11.30
CA PHE A 100 -1.58 -11.72 -12.62
C PHE A 100 -0.09 -11.71 -12.92
N THR A 101 0.40 -12.85 -13.38
CA THR A 101 1.68 -12.97 -14.08
C THR A 101 1.72 -12.10 -15.32
N LYS A 102 2.93 -11.78 -15.78
CA LYS A 102 3.15 -11.03 -17.02
C LYS A 102 2.40 -11.64 -18.22
N ALA A 103 2.39 -12.97 -18.34
CA ALA A 103 1.70 -13.67 -19.43
C ALA A 103 0.17 -13.50 -19.39
N GLN A 104 -0.44 -13.46 -18.20
CA GLN A 104 -1.88 -13.19 -18.05
C GLN A 104 -2.20 -11.73 -18.40
N GLN A 105 -1.32 -10.78 -18.04
CA GLN A 105 -1.49 -9.38 -18.40
C GLN A 105 -1.33 -9.16 -19.91
N ASP A 106 -0.33 -9.77 -20.55
CA ASP A 106 -0.14 -9.72 -22.00
C ASP A 106 -1.35 -10.29 -22.75
N ALA A 107 -2.03 -11.30 -22.17
CA ALA A 107 -3.24 -11.87 -22.75
C ALA A 107 -4.42 -10.87 -22.80
N LEU A 108 -4.42 -9.81 -21.98
CA LEU A 108 -5.44 -8.76 -22.01
C LEU A 108 -5.26 -7.77 -23.17
N LEU A 109 -4.03 -7.62 -23.68
CA LEU A 109 -3.68 -6.58 -24.65
C LEU A 109 -4.52 -6.63 -25.94
N PRO A 110 -4.73 -7.79 -26.60
CA PRO A 110 -5.52 -7.81 -27.83
C PRO A 110 -6.95 -7.29 -27.61
N GLY A 111 -7.57 -7.59 -26.47
CA GLY A 111 -8.92 -7.13 -26.14
C GLY A 111 -8.98 -5.61 -25.91
N VAL A 112 -7.95 -5.05 -25.26
CA VAL A 112 -7.85 -3.60 -25.00
C VAL A 112 -7.51 -2.82 -26.27
N GLU A 113 -6.52 -3.28 -27.04
CA GLU A 113 -6.03 -2.60 -28.25
C GLU A 113 -7.10 -2.53 -29.34
N ASN A 114 -7.83 -3.63 -29.55
CA ASN A 114 -8.90 -3.70 -30.53
C ASN A 114 -10.25 -3.20 -29.99
N ARG A 115 -10.28 -2.71 -28.74
CA ARG A 115 -11.49 -2.22 -28.05
C ARG A 115 -12.63 -3.23 -28.02
N TRP A 116 -12.32 -4.52 -27.94
CA TRP A 116 -13.33 -5.56 -27.72
C TRP A 116 -13.87 -5.51 -26.29
N VAL A 117 -13.06 -5.01 -25.36
CA VAL A 117 -13.43 -4.79 -23.96
C VAL A 117 -13.03 -3.39 -23.51
N THR A 118 -13.83 -2.81 -22.63
CA THR A 118 -13.39 -1.75 -21.73
C THR A 118 -12.81 -2.41 -20.49
N LEU A 119 -11.48 -2.44 -20.37
CA LEU A 119 -10.83 -3.05 -19.20
C LEU A 119 -10.96 -2.13 -17.99
N ILE A 120 -11.42 -2.66 -16.86
CA ILE A 120 -11.30 -2.01 -15.56
C ILE A 120 -10.48 -2.93 -14.67
N ALA A 121 -9.22 -2.59 -14.45
CA ALA A 121 -8.33 -3.34 -13.59
C ALA A 121 -8.21 -2.65 -12.23
N ALA A 122 -8.28 -3.39 -11.14
CA ALA A 122 -8.14 -2.88 -9.78
C ALA A 122 -6.91 -3.47 -9.09
N THR A 123 -6.23 -2.67 -8.27
CA THR A 123 -5.09 -3.13 -7.47
C THR A 123 -4.94 -2.33 -6.18
N THR A 124 -4.52 -3.01 -5.12
CA THR A 124 -4.04 -2.39 -3.87
C THR A 124 -2.55 -2.02 -3.94
N GLU A 125 -1.76 -2.74 -4.74
CA GLU A 125 -0.33 -2.46 -4.95
C GLU A 125 -0.08 -1.34 -5.97
N ASN A 126 1.10 -0.73 -5.90
CA ASN A 126 1.50 0.34 -6.82
C ASN A 126 1.57 -0.18 -8.28
N PRO A 127 0.73 0.34 -9.18
CA PRO A 127 0.57 -0.20 -10.52
C PRO A 127 1.80 -0.01 -11.41
N PHE A 128 2.67 0.95 -11.12
CA PHE A 128 3.91 1.15 -11.88
C PHE A 128 4.90 -0.02 -11.72
N PHE A 129 4.73 -0.85 -10.69
CA PHE A 129 5.54 -2.04 -10.45
C PHE A 129 4.81 -3.33 -10.79
N SER A 130 3.50 -3.38 -10.55
CA SER A 130 2.70 -4.60 -10.68
C SER A 130 1.99 -4.77 -12.01
N VAL A 131 1.89 -3.72 -12.83
CA VAL A 131 1.22 -3.75 -14.14
C VAL A 131 2.20 -3.46 -15.27
N ILE A 132 2.09 -4.20 -16.37
CA ILE A 132 2.96 -4.03 -17.54
C ILE A 132 2.76 -2.66 -18.21
N SER A 133 3.84 -2.06 -18.69
CA SER A 133 3.82 -0.74 -19.36
C SER A 133 2.81 -0.63 -20.51
N PRO A 134 2.59 -1.66 -21.37
CA PRO A 134 1.59 -1.58 -22.44
C PRO A 134 0.14 -1.42 -21.96
N LEU A 135 -0.24 -2.02 -20.82
CA LEU A 135 -1.56 -1.83 -20.23
C LEU A 135 -1.66 -0.46 -19.56
N LEU A 136 -0.61 -0.03 -18.85
CA LEU A 136 -0.55 1.30 -18.22
C LEU A 136 -0.73 2.41 -19.24
N SER A 137 -0.03 2.35 -20.38
CA SER A 137 -0.08 3.41 -21.40
C SER A 137 -1.43 3.52 -22.11
N ARG A 138 -2.28 2.49 -22.00
CA ARG A 138 -3.62 2.42 -22.61
C ARG A 138 -4.76 2.56 -21.60
N SER A 139 -4.41 2.82 -20.33
CA SER A 139 -5.37 2.92 -19.24
C SER A 139 -5.26 4.26 -18.54
N LEU A 140 -6.40 4.80 -18.15
CA LEU A 140 -6.47 5.95 -17.27
C LEU A 140 -6.29 5.48 -15.82
N LEU A 141 -5.22 5.92 -15.17
CA LEU A 141 -4.95 5.64 -13.76
C LEU A 141 -5.79 6.54 -12.87
N LEU A 142 -6.69 5.96 -12.07
CA LEU A 142 -7.47 6.64 -11.05
C LEU A 142 -7.02 6.16 -9.67
N ARG A 143 -6.55 7.09 -8.84
CA ARG A 143 -6.16 6.82 -7.46
C ARG A 143 -7.35 7.02 -6.52
N LEU A 144 -7.68 5.99 -5.77
CA LEU A 144 -8.67 6.01 -4.71
C LEU A 144 -7.97 6.21 -3.36
N GLN A 145 -8.58 7.02 -2.51
CA GLN A 145 -8.12 7.28 -1.15
C GLN A 145 -8.93 6.44 -0.16
N SER A 146 -8.38 6.16 1.02
CA SER A 146 -9.21 5.65 2.13
C SER A 146 -10.34 6.63 2.42
N LEU A 147 -11.51 6.12 2.81
CA LEU A 147 -12.63 6.95 3.21
C LEU A 147 -12.29 7.67 4.53
N THR A 148 -12.81 8.88 4.71
CA THR A 148 -12.72 9.55 6.02
C THR A 148 -13.71 8.90 7.00
N ASP A 149 -13.57 9.23 8.28
CA ASP A 149 -14.51 8.76 9.29
C ASP A 149 -15.93 9.25 8.96
N GLU A 150 -16.08 10.49 8.49
CA GLU A 150 -17.38 11.03 8.05
C GLU A 150 -17.94 10.28 6.83
N ASP A 151 -17.11 9.95 5.83
CA ASP A 151 -17.53 9.16 4.67
C ASP A 151 -18.02 7.77 5.10
N VAL A 152 -17.30 7.09 6.00
CA VAL A 152 -17.71 5.77 6.51
C VAL A 152 -19.03 5.86 7.27
N ALA A 153 -19.18 6.92 8.06
CA ALA A 153 -20.38 7.15 8.83
C ALA A 153 -21.60 7.42 7.92
N GLU A 154 -21.42 8.16 6.83
CA GLU A 154 -22.45 8.32 5.78
C GLU A 154 -22.83 6.97 5.15
N VAL A 155 -21.86 6.08 4.88
CA VAL A 155 -22.15 4.73 4.36
C VAL A 155 -23.02 3.92 5.33
N ILE A 156 -22.74 4.01 6.63
CA ILE A 156 -23.52 3.33 7.68
C ILE A 156 -24.94 3.90 7.74
N ASP A 157 -25.08 5.23 7.74
CA ASP A 157 -26.38 5.90 7.81
C ASP A 157 -27.25 5.56 6.60
N GLN A 158 -26.66 5.56 5.39
CA GLN A 158 -27.34 5.12 4.19
C GLN A 158 -27.80 3.66 4.30
N ALA A 159 -26.98 2.77 4.85
CA ALA A 159 -27.32 1.36 5.01
C ALA A 159 -28.43 1.09 6.02
N LEU A 160 -28.58 1.94 7.05
CA LEU A 160 -29.66 1.83 8.02
C LEU A 160 -31.03 2.08 7.39
N VAL A 161 -31.13 3.04 6.47
CA VAL A 161 -32.41 3.50 5.91
C VAL A 161 -32.76 2.91 4.54
N ASP A 162 -31.76 2.54 3.74
CA ASP A 162 -31.98 2.05 2.37
C ASP A 162 -32.65 0.67 2.37
N GLU A 163 -33.59 0.44 1.44
CA GLU A 163 -34.31 -0.82 1.27
C GLU A 163 -33.39 -2.01 0.96
N ARG A 164 -32.21 -1.77 0.37
CA ARG A 164 -31.16 -2.77 0.10
C ARG A 164 -30.27 -3.06 1.31
N GLY A 165 -30.49 -2.32 2.40
CA GLY A 165 -29.78 -2.44 3.67
C GLY A 165 -30.74 -2.94 4.74
N LEU A 166 -30.89 -2.17 5.81
CA LEU A 166 -31.73 -2.53 6.95
C LEU A 166 -33.14 -1.92 6.90
N ALA A 167 -33.44 -1.08 5.90
CA ALA A 167 -34.79 -0.55 5.64
C ALA A 167 -35.48 0.08 6.87
N GLY A 168 -34.72 0.70 7.77
CA GLY A 168 -35.21 1.31 9.01
C GLY A 168 -35.65 0.32 10.08
N SER A 169 -35.37 -0.98 9.94
CA SER A 169 -35.72 -2.02 10.93
C SER A 169 -34.84 -2.01 12.18
N THR A 170 -33.72 -1.30 12.12
CA THR A 170 -32.73 -1.22 13.19
C THR A 170 -32.39 0.23 13.51
N VAL A 171 -32.28 0.56 14.80
CA VAL A 171 -31.77 1.84 15.30
C VAL A 171 -30.35 1.64 15.79
N LEU A 172 -29.41 2.49 15.35
CA LEU A 172 -28.01 2.45 15.80
C LEU A 172 -27.76 3.64 16.72
N GLU A 173 -27.27 3.38 17.94
CA GLU A 173 -26.88 4.44 18.87
C GLU A 173 -25.57 5.12 18.43
N ASP A 174 -25.39 6.39 18.81
CA ASP A 174 -24.26 7.21 18.34
C ASP A 174 -22.90 6.63 18.78
N ASP A 175 -22.80 6.07 19.99
CA ASP A 175 -21.58 5.45 20.50
C ASP A 175 -21.22 4.15 19.77
N ALA A 176 -22.24 3.34 19.44
CA ALA A 176 -22.12 2.15 18.60
C ALA A 176 -21.71 2.54 17.17
N ARG A 177 -22.31 3.58 16.60
CA ARG A 177 -21.94 4.13 15.28
C ARG A 177 -20.48 4.57 15.24
N ASP A 178 -20.05 5.38 16.21
CA ASP A 178 -18.68 5.84 16.30
C ASP A 178 -17.70 4.67 16.50
N HIS A 179 -18.11 3.62 17.22
CA HIS A 179 -17.33 2.39 17.36
C HIS A 179 -17.16 1.67 16.02
N LEU A 180 -18.23 1.49 15.24
CA LEU A 180 -18.17 0.88 13.91
C LEU A 180 -17.29 1.67 12.94
N VAL A 181 -17.40 3.01 12.95
CA VAL A 181 -16.57 3.90 12.11
C VAL A 181 -15.09 3.73 12.43
N ARG A 182 -14.72 3.79 13.72
CA ARG A 182 -13.33 3.61 14.16
C ARG A 182 -12.77 2.26 13.74
N LEU A 183 -13.54 1.19 13.91
CA LEU A 183 -13.10 -0.15 13.53
C LEU A 183 -13.03 -0.35 12.02
N ALA A 184 -13.88 0.30 11.25
CA ALA A 184 -13.87 0.24 9.80
C ALA A 184 -12.64 0.93 9.18
N GLY A 185 -12.04 1.94 9.85
CA GLY A 185 -10.75 2.53 9.48
C GLY A 185 -10.64 2.96 8.01
N GLY A 186 -11.70 3.56 7.48
CA GLY A 186 -11.78 4.02 6.09
C GLY A 186 -12.16 2.95 5.05
N ASP A 187 -12.57 1.75 5.47
CA ASP A 187 -13.07 0.66 4.60
C ASP A 187 -14.61 0.52 4.70
N ALA A 188 -15.33 0.88 3.64
CA ALA A 188 -16.79 0.77 3.58
C ALA A 188 -17.30 -0.68 3.58
N ARG A 189 -16.56 -1.64 2.98
CA ARG A 189 -16.97 -3.05 2.98
C ARG A 189 -16.96 -3.57 4.40
N ARG A 190 -15.89 -3.28 5.13
CA ARG A 190 -15.71 -3.66 6.54
C ARG A 190 -16.78 -3.01 7.42
N ALA A 191 -17.05 -1.71 7.24
CA ALA A 191 -18.13 -1.02 7.95
C ALA A 191 -19.50 -1.71 7.77
N LEU A 192 -19.85 -2.04 6.52
CA LEU A 192 -21.11 -2.70 6.21
C LEU A 192 -21.19 -4.13 6.78
N THR A 193 -20.08 -4.88 6.74
CA THR A 193 -20.00 -6.21 7.36
C THR A 193 -20.22 -6.14 8.88
N TYR A 194 -19.62 -5.15 9.54
CA TYR A 194 -19.80 -4.95 10.97
C TYR A 194 -21.22 -4.52 11.33
N LEU A 195 -21.81 -3.61 10.55
CA LEU A 195 -23.21 -3.21 10.71
C LEU A 195 -24.16 -4.40 10.53
N GLU A 196 -23.95 -5.21 9.49
CA GLU A 196 -24.76 -6.41 9.22
C GLU A 196 -24.68 -7.41 10.39
N ALA A 197 -23.49 -7.63 10.94
CA ALA A 197 -23.30 -8.50 12.09
C ALA A 197 -24.00 -7.95 13.35
N ALA A 198 -23.86 -6.65 13.62
CA ALA A 198 -24.50 -6.01 14.76
C ALA A 198 -26.03 -6.05 14.66
N ALA A 199 -26.58 -5.80 13.47
CA ALA A 199 -28.02 -5.92 13.20
C ALA A 199 -28.50 -7.37 13.37
N GLY A 200 -27.73 -8.36 12.90
CA GLY A 200 -28.04 -9.77 13.09
C GLY A 200 -28.04 -10.20 14.56
N ALA A 201 -27.11 -9.67 15.36
CA ALA A 201 -27.04 -9.92 16.80
C ALA A 201 -28.23 -9.29 17.55
N ALA A 202 -28.53 -8.02 17.28
CA ALA A 202 -29.67 -7.31 17.87
C ALA A 202 -31.00 -8.01 17.55
N SER A 203 -31.21 -8.38 16.28
CA SER A 203 -32.40 -9.10 15.84
C SER A 203 -32.55 -10.47 16.51
N SER A 204 -31.45 -11.21 16.68
CA SER A 204 -31.45 -12.50 17.38
C SER A 204 -31.83 -12.38 18.86
N ASN A 205 -31.51 -11.24 19.48
CA ASN A 205 -31.91 -10.92 20.85
C ASN A 205 -33.31 -10.30 20.94
N GLY A 206 -34.00 -10.12 19.82
CA GLY A 206 -35.34 -9.52 19.75
C GLY A 206 -35.35 -8.00 19.99
N VAL A 207 -34.21 -7.33 19.84
CA VAL A 207 -34.06 -5.89 20.08
C VAL A 207 -33.83 -5.18 18.75
N ALA A 208 -34.51 -4.06 18.53
CA ALA A 208 -34.34 -3.25 17.32
C ALA A 208 -33.16 -2.26 17.42
N THR A 209 -32.69 -1.97 18.63
CA THR A 209 -31.59 -1.04 18.90
C THR A 209 -30.26 -1.78 19.01
N ILE A 210 -29.24 -1.28 18.30
CA ILE A 210 -27.84 -1.67 18.46
C ILE A 210 -27.20 -0.63 19.39
N ASP A 211 -26.95 -1.05 20.64
CA ASP A 211 -26.10 -0.33 21.59
C ASP A 211 -24.62 -0.70 21.40
N LEU A 212 -23.73 0.02 22.11
CA LEU A 212 -22.28 -0.22 22.02
C LEU A 212 -21.90 -1.66 22.37
N ALA A 213 -22.49 -2.24 23.42
CA ALA A 213 -22.16 -3.60 23.86
C ALA A 213 -22.53 -4.68 22.83
N THR A 214 -23.66 -4.50 22.15
CA THR A 214 -24.10 -5.37 21.05
C THR A 214 -23.17 -5.21 19.84
N ALA A 215 -22.78 -3.98 19.50
CA ALA A 215 -21.82 -3.72 18.43
C ALA A 215 -20.45 -4.37 18.71
N GLU A 216 -19.88 -4.18 19.90
CA GLU A 216 -18.59 -4.78 20.30
C GLU A 216 -18.61 -6.30 20.16
N THR A 217 -19.62 -6.95 20.75
CA THR A 217 -19.74 -8.42 20.73
C THR A 217 -19.91 -8.97 19.31
N ALA A 218 -20.72 -8.30 18.49
CA ALA A 218 -20.99 -8.73 17.13
C ALA A 218 -19.77 -8.51 16.23
N VAL A 219 -19.06 -7.39 16.41
CA VAL A 219 -17.86 -7.07 15.63
C VAL A 219 -16.73 -8.02 15.97
N ASP A 220 -16.51 -8.43 17.22
CA ASP A 220 -15.48 -9.42 17.54
C ASP A 220 -15.69 -10.74 16.77
N GLN A 221 -16.95 -11.18 16.65
CA GLN A 221 -17.28 -12.38 15.88
C GLN A 221 -17.16 -12.16 14.36
N ALA A 222 -17.60 -11.00 13.87
CA ALA A 222 -17.57 -10.66 12.45
C ALA A 222 -16.14 -10.40 11.96
N ALA A 223 -15.32 -9.72 12.77
CA ALA A 223 -13.90 -9.50 12.55
C ALA A 223 -13.22 -10.84 12.31
N VAL A 224 -13.43 -11.85 13.18
CA VAL A 224 -12.89 -13.21 13.03
C VAL A 224 -13.37 -13.94 11.75
N ARG A 225 -14.58 -13.67 11.23
CA ARG A 225 -15.09 -14.30 9.99
C ARG A 225 -14.63 -13.59 8.72
N TYR A 226 -14.68 -12.25 8.73
CA TYR A 226 -14.14 -11.38 7.70
C TYR A 226 -12.65 -11.68 7.48
N ASP A 227 -11.96 -11.91 8.58
CA ASP A 227 -10.61 -12.40 8.69
C ASP A 227 -10.33 -13.76 8.01
N ARG A 228 -11.28 -14.70 8.04
CA ARG A 228 -11.17 -15.98 7.32
C ARG A 228 -11.43 -15.85 5.82
N GLN A 229 -12.04 -14.77 5.36
CA GLN A 229 -12.34 -14.51 3.95
C GLN A 229 -11.40 -13.49 3.29
N GLY A 230 -10.52 -12.82 4.04
CA GLY A 230 -9.42 -12.07 3.44
C GLY A 230 -8.79 -10.91 4.22
N ASP A 231 -8.94 -10.77 5.56
CA ASP A 231 -8.42 -9.56 6.24
C ASP A 231 -7.72 -9.71 7.62
N GLN A 232 -7.39 -10.91 8.18
CA GLN A 232 -6.56 -10.96 9.44
C GLN A 232 -5.13 -10.49 9.14
N HIS A 233 -4.78 -10.48 7.85
CA HIS A 233 -3.42 -10.38 7.36
C HIS A 233 -2.74 -9.11 7.89
N TYR A 234 -3.47 -7.99 7.98
CA TYR A 234 -2.93 -6.71 8.43
C TYR A 234 -2.69 -6.64 9.93
N ASP A 235 -3.61 -7.14 10.76
CA ASP A 235 -3.42 -7.09 12.22
C ASP A 235 -2.37 -8.10 12.67
N VAL A 236 -2.33 -9.28 12.06
CA VAL A 236 -1.31 -10.30 12.38
C VAL A 236 0.07 -9.85 11.90
N ILE A 237 0.24 -9.29 10.69
CA ILE A 237 1.55 -8.76 10.25
C ILE A 237 1.94 -7.51 11.04
N SER A 238 0.98 -6.71 11.47
CA SER A 238 1.21 -5.53 12.29
C SER A 238 1.66 -5.93 13.69
N ALA A 239 1.00 -6.91 14.30
CA ALA A 239 1.39 -7.48 15.58
C ALA A 239 2.76 -8.17 15.47
N PHE A 240 3.02 -8.93 14.41
CA PHE A 240 4.32 -9.52 14.11
C PHE A 240 5.44 -8.47 14.11
N ILE A 241 5.29 -7.40 13.34
CA ILE A 241 6.31 -6.35 13.24
C ILE A 241 6.45 -5.56 14.54
N LYS A 242 5.34 -5.32 15.25
CA LYS A 242 5.36 -4.69 16.58
C LYS A 242 6.04 -5.56 17.63
N SER A 243 5.89 -6.88 17.58
CA SER A 243 6.58 -7.82 18.46
C SER A 243 8.08 -7.81 18.20
N ILE A 244 8.51 -7.80 16.94
CA ILE A 244 9.95 -7.68 16.60
C ILE A 244 10.49 -6.32 17.08
N ARG A 245 9.75 -5.21 16.82
CA ARG A 245 10.10 -3.87 17.31
C ARG A 245 10.19 -3.81 18.83
N GLY A 246 9.22 -4.41 19.51
CA GLY A 246 9.14 -4.55 20.96
C GLY A 246 10.17 -5.52 21.56
N SER A 247 10.96 -6.18 20.71
CA SER A 247 12.00 -7.14 21.09
C SER A 247 11.47 -8.37 21.83
N ASP A 248 10.27 -8.82 21.46
CA ASP A 248 9.64 -10.04 21.95
C ASP A 248 9.71 -11.14 20.87
N PRO A 249 10.73 -12.02 20.91
CA PRO A 249 10.89 -13.08 19.92
C PRO A 249 9.78 -14.14 20.02
N ASP A 250 9.23 -14.38 21.20
CA ASP A 250 8.19 -15.41 21.40
C ASP A 250 6.88 -14.96 20.76
N ALA A 251 6.45 -13.72 21.00
CA ALA A 251 5.29 -13.15 20.35
C ALA A 251 5.49 -13.02 18.83
N ALA A 252 6.69 -12.62 18.39
CA ALA A 252 6.99 -12.54 16.96
C ALA A 252 6.90 -13.92 16.28
N LEU A 253 7.44 -14.98 16.90
CA LEU A 253 7.33 -16.34 16.38
C LEU A 253 5.88 -16.84 16.40
N HIS A 254 5.09 -16.49 17.41
CA HIS A 254 3.67 -16.82 17.45
C HIS A 254 2.90 -16.20 16.27
N TYR A 255 3.10 -14.90 15.99
CA TYR A 255 2.45 -14.26 14.85
C TYR A 255 3.01 -14.74 13.50
N LEU A 256 4.30 -15.09 13.41
CA LEU A 256 4.87 -15.75 12.24
C LEU A 256 4.18 -17.09 11.97
N ALA A 257 4.04 -17.93 13.00
CA ALA A 257 3.36 -19.21 12.89
C ALA A 257 1.90 -19.04 12.46
N ARG A 258 1.17 -18.06 13.03
CA ARG A 258 -0.19 -17.72 12.61
C ARG A 258 -0.26 -17.36 11.12
N MET A 259 0.66 -16.55 10.60
CA MET A 259 0.70 -16.22 9.17
C MET A 259 0.99 -17.43 8.29
N ILE A 260 1.92 -18.29 8.71
CA ILE A 260 2.27 -19.51 7.95
C ILE A 260 1.09 -20.48 7.89
N GLU A 261 0.44 -20.75 9.02
CA GLU A 261 -0.73 -21.63 9.09
C GLU A 261 -1.94 -21.05 8.33
N ALA A 262 -2.07 -19.71 8.31
CA ALA A 262 -3.08 -19.01 7.53
C ALA A 262 -2.80 -18.97 6.01
N GLY A 263 -1.65 -19.48 5.55
CA GLY A 263 -1.28 -19.52 4.14
C GLY A 263 -0.83 -18.17 3.57
N GLU A 264 -0.32 -17.27 4.40
CA GLU A 264 0.25 -15.98 3.98
C GLU A 264 1.38 -16.17 2.96
N ASP A 265 1.50 -15.26 1.98
CA ASP A 265 2.61 -15.33 1.02
C ASP A 265 3.96 -15.18 1.76
N PRO A 266 4.84 -16.21 1.77
CA PRO A 266 6.10 -16.15 2.48
C PRO A 266 7.02 -15.02 1.99
N ARG A 267 6.85 -14.60 0.72
CA ARG A 267 7.59 -13.46 0.15
C ARG A 267 7.12 -12.15 0.76
N PHE A 268 5.85 -12.03 1.14
CA PHE A 268 5.32 -10.86 1.84
C PHE A 268 5.93 -10.73 3.24
N ILE A 269 5.96 -11.83 4.01
CA ILE A 269 6.61 -11.88 5.33
C ILE A 269 8.08 -11.47 5.21
N ALA A 270 8.81 -12.05 4.25
CA ALA A 270 10.22 -11.73 4.03
C ALA A 270 10.46 -10.25 3.69
N ARG A 271 9.61 -9.64 2.84
CA ARG A 271 9.70 -8.19 2.54
C ARG A 271 9.55 -7.34 3.79
N ARG A 272 8.64 -7.70 4.70
CA ARG A 272 8.44 -6.97 5.96
C ARG A 272 9.64 -7.05 6.89
N LEU A 273 10.31 -8.20 6.96
CA LEU A 273 11.57 -8.36 7.70
C LEU A 273 12.70 -7.49 7.11
N VAL A 274 12.82 -7.44 5.78
CA VAL A 274 13.83 -6.60 5.10
C VAL A 274 13.64 -5.11 5.40
N VAL A 275 12.39 -4.63 5.38
CA VAL A 275 12.07 -3.24 5.76
C VAL A 275 12.40 -3.01 7.23
N HIS A 276 11.93 -3.89 8.13
CA HIS A 276 12.16 -3.77 9.57
C HIS A 276 13.65 -3.73 9.94
N ALA A 277 14.48 -4.53 9.24
CA ALA A 277 15.93 -4.54 9.44
C ALA A 277 16.57 -3.16 9.23
N SER A 278 16.04 -2.32 8.33
CA SER A 278 16.55 -0.96 8.09
C SER A 278 15.81 0.12 8.89
N GLU A 279 14.52 -0.09 9.15
CA GLU A 279 13.64 0.86 9.83
C GLU A 279 13.84 0.87 11.35
N ASP A 280 13.89 -0.30 11.97
CA ASP A 280 13.82 -0.47 13.43
C ASP A 280 15.12 -1.01 14.06
N VAL A 281 16.00 -1.61 13.25
CA VAL A 281 17.33 -2.10 13.70
C VAL A 281 18.45 -1.19 13.17
N GLY A 282 18.46 -0.91 11.87
CA GLY A 282 19.36 0.06 11.25
C GLY A 282 20.83 -0.26 11.50
N LEU A 283 21.61 0.76 11.90
CA LEU A 283 23.04 0.60 12.18
C LEU A 283 23.35 0.06 13.58
N ALA A 284 22.33 -0.17 14.42
CA ALA A 284 22.54 -0.82 15.71
C ALA A 284 22.96 -2.30 15.55
N ASP A 285 22.53 -2.96 14.47
CA ASP A 285 23.09 -4.21 14.00
C ASP A 285 23.19 -4.23 12.45
N PRO A 286 24.38 -3.94 11.88
CA PRO A 286 24.58 -3.93 10.44
C PRO A 286 24.37 -5.28 9.75
N THR A 287 24.32 -6.38 10.49
CA THR A 287 24.10 -7.73 9.93
C THR A 287 22.61 -8.04 9.73
N ALA A 288 21.71 -7.28 10.36
CA ALA A 288 20.26 -7.47 10.31
C ALA A 288 19.70 -7.48 8.89
N LEU A 289 20.10 -6.50 8.07
CA LEU A 289 19.64 -6.42 6.67
C LEU A 289 20.15 -7.60 5.85
N GLN A 290 21.39 -8.03 6.07
CA GLN A 290 21.96 -9.19 5.37
C GLN A 290 21.20 -10.48 5.72
N ALA A 291 20.89 -10.68 7.01
CA ALA A 291 20.10 -11.82 7.47
C ALA A 291 18.69 -11.83 6.87
N ALA A 292 18.01 -10.68 6.85
CA ALA A 292 16.67 -10.56 6.27
C ALA A 292 16.67 -10.79 4.74
N VAL A 293 17.67 -10.27 4.02
CA VAL A 293 17.82 -10.51 2.57
C VAL A 293 18.13 -11.99 2.28
N ALA A 294 19.01 -12.61 3.07
CA ALA A 294 19.31 -14.03 2.93
C ALA A 294 18.06 -14.90 3.18
N ALA A 295 17.23 -14.56 4.17
CA ALA A 295 15.95 -15.23 4.39
C ALA A 295 14.98 -15.03 3.21
N ALA A 296 14.90 -13.83 2.63
CA ALA A 296 14.08 -13.57 1.45
C ALA A 296 14.54 -14.38 0.23
N GLN A 297 15.85 -14.52 0.02
CA GLN A 297 16.41 -15.36 -1.04
C GLN A 297 16.11 -16.85 -0.77
N ALA A 298 16.27 -17.31 0.47
CA ALA A 298 15.94 -18.69 0.85
C ALA A 298 14.46 -19.01 0.57
N VAL A 299 13.54 -18.08 0.87
CA VAL A 299 12.11 -18.22 0.52
C VAL A 299 11.91 -18.44 -0.98
N GLN A 300 12.65 -17.72 -1.83
CA GLN A 300 12.54 -17.87 -3.29
C GLN A 300 13.15 -19.18 -3.81
N LEU A 301 14.26 -19.62 -3.21
CA LEU A 301 15.02 -20.77 -3.69
C LEU A 301 14.52 -22.12 -3.14
N ILE A 302 14.01 -22.14 -1.91
CA ILE A 302 13.63 -23.36 -1.19
C ILE A 302 12.11 -23.55 -1.17
N GLY A 303 11.35 -22.48 -0.96
CA GLY A 303 9.89 -22.55 -0.81
C GLY A 303 9.43 -23.13 0.54
N MET A 304 8.11 -23.25 0.71
CA MET A 304 7.48 -23.79 1.92
C MET A 304 7.25 -25.31 1.80
N PRO A 305 7.30 -26.06 2.90
CA PRO A 305 7.36 -25.60 4.30
C PRO A 305 8.77 -25.29 4.83
N GLU A 306 9.86 -25.68 4.17
CA GLU A 306 11.23 -25.59 4.69
C GLU A 306 11.66 -24.14 4.97
N ALA A 307 11.27 -23.19 4.12
CA ALA A 307 11.59 -21.77 4.28
C ALA A 307 11.04 -21.14 5.58
N ARG A 308 10.12 -21.81 6.29
CA ARG A 308 9.67 -21.36 7.63
C ARG A 308 10.83 -21.23 8.62
N ILE A 309 11.86 -22.07 8.48
CA ILE A 309 13.03 -22.08 9.38
C ILE A 309 13.88 -20.82 9.12
N ASN A 310 14.08 -20.47 7.85
CA ASN A 310 14.82 -19.27 7.46
C ASN A 310 14.10 -17.99 7.90
N LEU A 311 12.77 -17.95 7.75
CA LEU A 311 11.94 -16.85 8.24
C LEU A 311 11.99 -16.73 9.77
N ALA A 312 11.91 -17.85 10.49
CA ALA A 312 12.02 -17.87 11.94
C ALA A 312 13.40 -17.39 12.41
N GLN A 313 14.48 -17.85 11.76
CA GLN A 313 15.84 -17.42 12.09
C GLN A 313 16.01 -15.90 11.94
N ALA A 314 15.59 -15.33 10.81
CA ALA A 314 15.66 -13.88 10.60
C ALA A 314 14.75 -13.11 11.59
N THR A 315 13.57 -13.64 11.89
CA THR A 315 12.65 -13.06 12.87
C THR A 315 13.29 -12.97 14.25
N ILE A 316 13.89 -14.07 14.73
CA ILE A 316 14.56 -14.12 16.04
C ILE A 316 15.73 -13.14 16.07
N HIS A 317 16.57 -13.14 15.03
CA HIS A 317 17.69 -12.21 14.91
C HIS A 317 17.20 -10.76 15.05
N LEU A 318 16.22 -10.36 14.26
CA LEU A 318 15.68 -8.99 14.30
C LEU A 318 15.00 -8.65 15.63
N ALA A 319 14.32 -9.61 16.25
CA ALA A 319 13.64 -9.40 17.53
C ALA A 319 14.65 -9.14 18.64
N VAL A 320 15.75 -9.91 18.71
CA VAL A 320 16.77 -9.73 19.76
C VAL A 320 17.83 -8.68 19.42
N ALA A 321 17.87 -8.18 18.18
CA ALA A 321 18.80 -7.14 17.77
C ALA A 321 18.56 -5.82 18.53
N PRO A 322 19.63 -5.06 18.83
CA PRO A 322 19.49 -3.70 19.37
C PRO A 322 18.71 -2.83 18.37
N LYS A 323 17.80 -1.99 18.89
CA LYS A 323 16.88 -1.19 18.06
C LYS A 323 17.43 0.21 17.81
N SER A 324 17.31 0.69 16.57
CA SER A 324 17.59 2.07 16.18
C SER A 324 16.77 2.45 14.97
N ASN A 325 16.00 3.53 15.10
CA ASN A 325 15.30 4.17 14.00
C ASN A 325 16.06 5.38 13.42
N ALA A 326 17.35 5.52 13.74
CA ALA A 326 18.17 6.65 13.31
C ALA A 326 18.31 6.75 11.78
N VAL A 327 18.24 5.62 11.07
CA VAL A 327 18.31 5.57 9.60
C VAL A 327 17.03 6.13 8.97
N ILE A 328 15.85 5.62 9.36
CA ILE A 328 14.57 6.07 8.79
C ILE A 328 14.28 7.53 9.14
N THR A 329 14.52 7.93 10.39
CA THR A 329 14.31 9.33 10.81
C THR A 329 15.26 10.31 10.10
N ALA A 330 16.48 9.89 9.76
CA ALA A 330 17.41 10.72 9.01
C ALA A 330 16.96 10.97 7.57
N ILE A 331 16.54 9.91 6.85
CA ILE A 331 16.09 10.08 5.46
C ILE A 331 14.76 10.83 5.39
N ASP A 332 13.84 10.60 6.33
CA ASP A 332 12.55 11.30 6.38
C ASP A 332 12.74 12.80 6.65
N ALA A 333 13.65 13.16 7.55
CA ALA A 333 13.98 14.56 7.82
C ALA A 333 14.55 15.25 6.57
N ALA A 334 15.49 14.61 5.86
CA ALA A 334 16.06 15.14 4.63
C ALA A 334 15.01 15.29 3.51
N LEU A 335 14.15 14.30 3.33
CA LEU A 335 13.05 14.36 2.36
C LEU A 335 12.03 15.43 2.71
N SER A 336 11.76 15.66 4.00
CA SER A 336 10.87 16.71 4.48
C SER A 336 11.39 18.10 4.11
N ASP A 337 12.68 18.35 4.30
CA ASP A 337 13.31 19.63 3.91
C ASP A 337 13.25 19.85 2.39
N VAL A 338 13.51 18.81 1.59
CA VAL A 338 13.37 18.87 0.12
C VAL A 338 11.93 19.19 -0.29
N ARG A 339 10.94 18.52 0.31
CA ARG A 339 9.51 18.77 0.03
C ARG A 339 9.06 20.17 0.46
N ALA A 340 9.66 20.70 1.51
CA ALA A 340 9.44 22.08 1.99
C ALA A 340 10.18 23.14 1.15
N GLY A 341 10.88 22.75 0.09
CA GLY A 341 11.61 23.66 -0.80
C GLY A 341 12.99 24.09 -0.31
N LYS A 342 13.50 23.53 0.79
CA LYS A 342 14.87 23.76 1.28
C LYS A 342 15.86 22.89 0.52
N ILE A 343 16.05 23.20 -0.76
CA ILE A 343 16.89 22.42 -1.67
C ILE A 343 18.27 23.05 -1.81
N GLY A 344 18.32 24.35 -2.06
CA GLY A 344 19.58 25.07 -2.33
C GLY A 344 20.23 24.67 -3.66
N GLN A 345 21.33 25.34 -4.00
CA GLN A 345 22.18 24.94 -5.12
C GLN A 345 23.33 24.08 -4.60
N VAL A 346 23.73 23.07 -5.37
CA VAL A 346 24.94 22.29 -5.04
C VAL A 346 26.14 23.25 -4.98
N PRO A 347 26.94 23.24 -3.89
CA PRO A 347 28.15 24.06 -3.78
C PRO A 347 29.08 23.86 -4.99
N SER A 348 29.67 24.95 -5.50
CA SER A 348 30.43 24.93 -6.77
C SER A 348 31.60 23.95 -6.75
N HIS A 349 32.29 23.81 -5.61
CA HIS A 349 33.41 22.88 -5.43
C HIS A 349 32.98 21.40 -5.43
N LEU A 350 31.69 21.08 -5.31
CA LEU A 350 31.16 19.71 -5.39
C LEU A 350 30.51 19.38 -6.74
N ARG A 351 30.40 20.37 -7.64
CA ARG A 351 29.81 20.17 -8.97
C ARG A 351 30.79 19.42 -9.87
N ASP A 352 30.22 18.70 -10.84
CA ASP A 352 31.01 17.99 -11.85
C ASP A 352 31.94 18.96 -12.60
N ALA A 353 33.21 18.59 -12.68
CA ALA A 353 34.28 19.33 -13.32
C ALA A 353 34.74 18.70 -14.64
N HIS A 354 34.16 17.56 -15.05
CA HIS A 354 34.66 16.74 -16.16
C HIS A 354 34.05 17.05 -17.54
N TYR A 355 33.12 17.99 -17.64
CA TYR A 355 32.51 18.38 -18.92
C TYR A 355 33.09 19.70 -19.47
N GLY A 356 33.03 19.87 -20.79
CA GLY A 356 33.54 21.07 -21.47
C GLY A 356 32.84 22.35 -20.97
N GLY A 357 33.62 23.33 -20.49
CA GLY A 357 33.13 24.60 -19.92
C GLY A 357 33.03 24.63 -18.38
N ALA A 358 33.29 23.52 -17.69
CA ALA A 358 33.24 23.47 -16.22
C ALA A 358 34.28 24.39 -15.53
N THR A 359 35.47 24.53 -16.12
CA THR A 359 36.55 25.41 -15.62
C THR A 359 36.16 26.89 -15.65
N ASP A 360 35.45 27.32 -16.69
CA ASP A 360 34.99 28.71 -16.86
C ASP A 360 33.85 29.06 -15.90
N LEU A 361 33.05 28.05 -15.50
CA LEU A 361 31.98 28.15 -14.51
C LEU A 361 32.47 27.97 -13.06
N GLY A 362 33.77 27.73 -12.86
CA GLY A 362 34.37 27.53 -11.54
C GLY A 362 33.93 26.25 -10.83
N HIS A 363 33.39 25.27 -11.57
CA HIS A 363 32.97 23.99 -11.00
C HIS A 363 34.19 23.15 -10.56
N GLY A 364 34.09 22.48 -9.42
CA GLY A 364 35.17 21.68 -8.83
C GLY A 364 36.37 22.48 -8.30
N LYS A 365 36.44 23.79 -8.57
CA LYS A 365 37.52 24.64 -8.06
C LYS A 365 37.39 24.76 -6.53
N GLY A 366 38.45 24.38 -5.82
CA GLY A 366 38.48 24.39 -4.35
C GLY A 366 37.96 23.11 -3.70
N TYR A 367 37.67 22.05 -4.46
CA TYR A 367 37.32 20.75 -3.90
C TYR A 367 38.45 20.20 -3.04
N ALA A 368 38.18 19.93 -1.77
CA ALA A 368 39.13 19.26 -0.90
C ALA A 368 38.96 17.74 -1.02
N TYR A 369 39.86 17.09 -1.77
CA TYR A 369 39.81 15.63 -1.94
C TYR A 369 40.13 14.92 -0.62
N PRO A 370 39.22 14.10 -0.04
CA PRO A 370 39.40 13.55 1.30
C PRO A 370 40.65 12.69 1.48
N HIS A 371 41.06 11.92 0.47
CA HIS A 371 42.24 11.05 0.56
C HIS A 371 43.57 11.80 0.68
N ASP A 372 43.62 13.08 0.28
CA ASP A 372 44.80 13.93 0.43
C ASP A 372 44.84 14.64 1.80
N LYS A 373 43.80 14.46 2.63
CA LYS A 373 43.67 15.10 3.94
C LYS A 373 44.01 14.13 5.07
N PRO A 374 44.49 14.63 6.23
CA PRO A 374 44.71 13.79 7.40
C PRO A 374 43.49 12.94 7.74
N PHE A 375 43.72 11.68 8.09
CA PHE A 375 42.68 10.69 8.42
C PHE A 375 41.70 10.37 7.28
N GLY A 376 41.93 10.86 6.06
CA GLY A 376 41.00 10.68 4.95
C GLY A 376 39.73 11.53 5.07
N VAL A 377 39.77 12.65 5.81
CA VAL A 377 38.60 13.50 6.10
C VAL A 377 38.89 14.94 5.70
N ALA A 378 38.11 15.48 4.77
CA ALA A 378 38.23 16.88 4.35
C ALA A 378 37.24 17.80 5.09
N GLU A 379 37.80 18.83 5.73
CA GLU A 379 37.08 20.02 6.18
C GLU A 379 36.62 20.82 4.96
N GLN A 380 35.31 20.78 4.70
CA GLN A 380 34.64 21.58 3.67
C GLN A 380 33.13 21.50 3.88
N GLN A 381 32.41 22.50 3.40
CA GLN A 381 30.95 22.48 3.40
C GLN A 381 30.42 21.54 2.30
N TYR A 382 29.68 20.51 2.69
CA TYR A 382 29.05 19.57 1.76
C TYR A 382 27.60 19.93 1.42
N LEU A 383 26.88 20.52 2.37
CA LEU A 383 25.48 20.94 2.18
C LEU A 383 25.41 22.34 1.53
N PRO A 384 24.35 22.65 0.77
CA PRO A 384 24.07 24.02 0.33
C PRO A 384 23.95 24.99 1.51
N ASP A 385 24.17 26.29 1.26
CA ASP A 385 24.13 27.33 2.31
C ASP A 385 22.82 27.34 3.10
N VAL A 386 21.70 27.12 2.42
CA VAL A 386 20.35 27.05 3.03
C VAL A 386 20.18 25.86 4.00
N LEU A 387 21.12 24.91 3.98
CA LEU A 387 21.15 23.70 4.81
C LEU A 387 22.47 23.57 5.60
N ALA A 388 23.29 24.62 5.71
CA ALA A 388 24.62 24.54 6.32
C ALA A 388 24.60 23.93 7.74
N ASP A 389 23.55 24.25 8.52
CA ASP A 389 23.37 23.78 9.89
C ASP A 389 22.60 22.46 10.03
N ALA A 390 22.05 21.92 8.93
CA ALA A 390 21.20 20.74 8.98
C ALA A 390 21.94 19.52 9.55
N SER A 391 21.21 18.70 10.30
CA SER A 391 21.73 17.49 10.96
C SER A 391 20.68 16.41 10.98
N TYR A 392 20.69 15.57 9.94
CA TYR A 392 19.70 14.52 9.75
C TYR A 392 20.01 13.26 10.56
N TYR A 393 21.22 12.72 10.43
CA TYR A 393 21.60 11.50 11.13
C TYR A 393 21.89 11.77 12.60
N ARG A 394 21.21 11.04 13.48
CA ARG A 394 21.31 11.13 14.94
C ARG A 394 21.54 9.73 15.51
N PRO A 395 22.80 9.25 15.53
CA PRO A 395 23.10 7.88 15.96
C PRO A 395 22.76 7.66 17.43
N THR A 396 22.29 6.46 17.75
CA THR A 396 22.03 6.02 19.13
C THR A 396 23.30 5.47 19.79
N SER A 397 23.22 5.12 21.07
CA SER A 397 24.27 4.40 21.79
C SER A 397 24.00 2.90 21.89
N LEU A 398 23.08 2.37 21.07
CA LEU A 398 22.66 0.97 21.13
C LEU A 398 23.42 0.13 20.10
N GLY A 399 23.85 -1.05 20.52
CA GLY A 399 24.52 -2.01 19.63
C GLY A 399 25.80 -1.48 18.99
N ALA A 400 26.02 -1.86 17.74
CA ALA A 400 27.16 -1.41 16.94
C ALA A 400 27.10 0.10 16.62
N GLU A 401 25.92 0.73 16.73
CA GLU A 401 25.76 2.16 16.43
C GLU A 401 26.49 3.05 17.43
N ALA A 402 26.78 2.56 18.64
CA ALA A 402 27.61 3.27 19.62
C ALA A 402 29.01 3.60 19.07
N GLY A 403 29.68 2.64 18.43
CA GLY A 403 30.97 2.87 17.78
C GLY A 403 30.86 3.78 16.57
N VAL A 404 29.75 3.70 15.83
CA VAL A 404 29.44 4.61 14.72
C VAL A 404 29.28 6.03 15.23
N LYS A 405 28.57 6.24 16.35
CA LYS A 405 28.38 7.54 16.99
C LYS A 405 29.71 8.20 17.33
N GLU A 406 30.61 7.49 18.03
CA GLU A 406 31.92 8.04 18.38
C GLU A 406 32.74 8.45 17.16
N ARG A 407 32.75 7.61 16.12
CA ARG A 407 33.43 7.92 14.87
C ARG A 407 32.78 9.12 14.18
N TRP A 408 31.46 9.14 14.10
CA TRP A 408 30.68 10.19 13.45
C TRP A 408 30.88 11.54 14.14
N GLU A 409 30.90 11.61 15.47
CA GLU A 409 31.16 12.83 16.23
C GLU A 409 32.58 13.39 15.98
N ARG A 410 33.59 12.52 15.86
CA ARG A 410 34.97 12.92 15.50
C ARG A 410 35.04 13.45 14.07
N VAL A 411 34.49 12.71 13.11
CA VAL A 411 34.46 13.09 11.68
C VAL A 411 33.70 14.40 11.50
N ARG A 412 32.55 14.58 12.17
CA ARG A 412 31.72 15.78 12.06
C ARG A 412 32.44 17.04 12.56
N ARG A 413 33.23 16.94 13.62
CA ARG A 413 34.06 18.07 14.10
C ARG A 413 35.07 18.51 13.05
N ILE A 414 35.81 17.56 12.48
CA ILE A 414 36.79 17.84 11.42
C ILE A 414 36.09 18.44 10.18
N VAL A 415 34.99 17.81 9.72
CA VAL A 415 34.27 18.26 8.52
C VAL A 415 33.73 19.69 8.66
N ARG A 416 33.31 20.08 9.87
CA ARG A 416 32.70 21.39 10.15
C ARG A 416 33.69 22.44 10.70
N GLY A 417 34.99 22.13 10.76
CA GLY A 417 36.02 23.07 11.23
C GLY A 417 35.95 23.41 12.72
N GLY A 418 35.50 22.46 13.55
CA GLY A 418 35.32 22.63 15.01
C GLY A 418 36.35 21.94 15.88
#